data_AF-A0A9N8X2V9-F1
#
_entry.id   AF-A0A9N8X2V9-F1
#
_cell.length_a   1.000
_cell.length_b   1.000
_cell.length_c   1.000
_cell.angle_alpha   90.00
_cell.angle_beta   90.00
_cell.angle_gamma   90.00
#
_symmetry.space_group_name_H-M   'P 1'
#
loop_
_entity.id
_entity.type
_entity.pdbx_description
1 polymer ?
#
loop_
_entity_poly.entity_id
_entity_poly.type
_entity_poly.pdbx_seq_one_letter_code
_entity_poly.pdbx_strand_id
1 'polypeptide(L)' 'MPEQREEWMVVVRRRLAHERGNLRTVAREAGVPYPTLAKISSGAVTDPRVSTVQTLFDYFESHPEHPQVAH' A
#
# COMPACT_ATOMS: atom_id res chain seq x y z
N MET A 1 2.23 19.40 -5.96
CA MET A 1 2.68 19.08 -4.59
C MET A 1 3.37 17.72 -4.61
N PRO A 2 4.69 17.67 -4.87
CA PRO A 2 5.45 16.41 -4.93
C PRO A 2 5.77 15.81 -3.56
N GLU A 3 5.89 16.64 -2.52
CA GLU A 3 6.20 16.25 -1.13
C GLU A 3 5.17 15.28 -0.53
N GLN A 4 3.89 15.61 -0.64
CA GLN A 4 2.80 14.83 -0.04
C GLN A 4 2.66 13.42 -0.64
N ARG A 5 2.94 13.29 -1.95
CA ARG A 5 2.98 11.99 -2.63
C ARG A 5 4.12 11.12 -2.12
N GLU A 6 5.29 11.73 -1.89
CA GLU A 6 6.47 11.02 -1.39
C GLU A 6 6.23 10.52 0.04
N GLU A 7 5.64 11.34 0.91
CA GLU A 7 5.27 10.95 2.27
C GLU A 7 4.28 9.77 2.29
N TRP A 8 3.19 9.84 1.52
CA TRP A 8 2.26 8.73 1.41
C TRP A 8 2.93 7.46 0.87
N MET A 9 3.84 7.60 -0.09
CA MET A 9 4.55 6.46 -0.67
C MET A 9 5.50 5.81 0.33
N VAL A 10 6.16 6.60 1.19
CA VAL A 10 7.00 6.08 2.28
C VAL A 10 6.15 5.27 3.27
N VAL A 11 5.01 5.81 3.69
CA VAL A 11 4.09 5.12 4.61
C VAL A 11 3.52 3.85 3.99
N VAL A 12 3.01 3.93 2.75
CA VAL A 12 2.47 2.79 2.01
C VAL A 12 3.53 1.72 1.83
N ARG A 13 4.76 2.05 1.42
CA ARG A 13 5.84 1.07 1.26
C ARG A 13 6.19 0.38 2.58
N ARG A 14 6.26 1.14 3.68
CA ARG A 14 6.53 0.59 5.01
C ARG A 14 5.43 -0.39 5.45
N ARG A 15 4.16 -0.02 5.26
CA ARG A 15 3.00 -0.89 5.54
C ARG A 15 2.97 -2.12 4.63
N LEU A 16 3.23 -1.97 3.33
CA LEU A 16 3.30 -3.10 2.40
C LEU A 16 4.46 -4.05 2.70
N ALA A 17 5.59 -3.54 3.19
CA ALA A 17 6.69 -4.39 3.63
C ALA A 17 6.31 -5.21 4.86
N HIS A 18 5.51 -4.64 5.77
CA HIS A 18 4.95 -5.33 6.94
C HIS A 18 3.91 -6.38 6.52
N GLU A 19 3.00 -6.03 5.61
CA GLU A 19 1.92 -6.89 5.10
C GLU A 19 2.36 -7.82 3.96
N ARG A 20 3.66 -8.15 3.84
CA ARG A 20 4.19 -8.96 2.72
C ARG A 20 3.50 -10.32 2.57
N GLY A 21 3.00 -10.91 3.67
CA GLY A 21 2.20 -12.14 3.66
C GLY A 21 0.74 -11.95 3.24
N ASN A 22 0.19 -10.74 3.38
CA ASN A 22 -1.23 -10.41 3.21
C ASN A 22 -1.52 -9.50 2.01
N LEU A 23 -0.54 -9.26 1.14
CA LEU A 23 -0.66 -8.37 -0.02
C LEU A 23 -1.88 -8.68 -0.91
N ARG A 24 -2.31 -9.94 -1.00
CA ARG A 24 -3.53 -10.33 -1.73
C ARG A 24 -4.81 -9.80 -1.07
N THR A 25 -4.89 -9.85 0.25
CA THR A 25 -6.02 -9.33 1.02
C THR A 25 -6.06 -7.81 0.91
N VAL A 26 -4.92 -7.16 1.15
CA VAL A 26 -4.80 -5.70 1.02
C VAL A 26 -5.19 -5.23 -0.38
N ALA A 27 -4.75 -5.93 -1.43
CA ALA A 27 -5.13 -5.59 -2.82
C ALA A 27 -6.65 -5.66 -3.04
N ARG A 28 -7.30 -6.70 -2.48
CA ARG A 28 -8.75 -6.88 -2.59
C ARG A 28 -9.51 -5.81 -1.82
N GLU A 29 -9.08 -5.50 -0.60
CA GLU A 29 -9.77 -4.54 0.27
C GLU A 29 -9.54 -3.09 -0.15
N ALA A 30 -8.32 -2.74 -0.56
CA ALA A 30 -8.01 -1.41 -1.08
C ALA A 30 -8.54 -1.18 -2.51
N GLY A 31 -9.07 -2.21 -3.18
CA GLY A 31 -9.55 -2.10 -4.56
C GLY A 31 -8.43 -1.84 -5.59
N VAL A 32 -7.17 -2.17 -5.24
CA VAL A 32 -6.00 -1.97 -6.10
C VAL A 32 -5.54 -3.33 -6.66
N PRO A 33 -5.25 -3.46 -7.96
CA PRO A 33 -4.76 -4.71 -8.51
C PRO A 33 -3.52 -5.24 -7.78
N TYR A 34 -3.53 -6.52 -7.39
CA TYR A 34 -2.39 -7.18 -6.74
C TYR A 34 -1.06 -7.00 -7.50
N PRO A 35 -0.99 -7.10 -8.84
CA PRO A 35 0.26 -6.85 -9.56
C PRO A 35 0.80 -5.42 -9.37
N THR A 36 -0.09 -4.44 -9.25
CA THR A 36 0.28 -3.04 -8.98
C THR A 36 0.86 -2.91 -7.58
N LEU A 37 0.19 -3.50 -6.59
CA LEU A 37 0.60 -3.47 -5.20
C LEU A 37 1.94 -4.21 -4.98
N ALA A 38 2.14 -5.37 -5.63
CA ALA A 38 3.39 -6.11 -5.61
C ALA A 38 4.56 -5.31 -6.24
N LYS A 39 4.29 -4.59 -7.34
CA LYS A 39 5.30 -3.71 -7.97
C LYS A 39 5.65 -2.51 -7.09
N ILE A 40 4.68 -1.91 -6.40
CA ILE A 40 4.93 -0.81 -5.45
C ILE A 40 5.74 -1.32 -4.25
N SER A 41 5.38 -2.47 -3.69
CA SER A 41 6.09 -3.14 -2.59
C SER A 41 7.53 -3.49 -2.97
N SER A 42 7.75 -3.97 -4.21
CA SER A 42 9.07 -4.34 -4.72
C SER A 42 9.89 -3.15 -5.22
N GLY A 43 9.33 -1.93 -5.24
CA GLY A 43 10.00 -0.75 -5.79
C GLY A 43 10.12 -0.73 -7.33
N ALA A 44 9.46 -1.66 -8.04
CA ALA A 44 9.49 -1.77 -9.50
C ALA A 44 8.69 -0.67 -10.22
N VAL A 45 7.81 0.02 -9.49
CA VAL A 45 7.07 1.19 -10.01
C VAL A 45 7.68 2.46 -9.41
N THR A 46 8.28 3.27 -10.29
CA THR A 46 8.93 4.53 -9.95
C THR A 46 7.93 5.69 -9.84
N ASP A 47 6.86 5.68 -10.66
CA ASP A 47 5.82 6.71 -10.64
C ASP A 47 4.41 6.07 -10.61
N PRO A 48 3.93 5.65 -9.43
CA PRO A 48 2.55 5.22 -9.27
C PRO A 48 1.62 6.45 -9.32
N ARG A 49 0.43 6.29 -9.90
CA ARG A 49 -0.59 7.35 -9.91
C ARG A 49 -0.91 7.80 -8.48
N VAL A 50 -0.99 9.11 -8.26
CA VAL A 50 -1.32 9.72 -6.96
C VAL A 50 -2.60 9.12 -6.37
N SER A 51 -3.64 8.90 -7.18
CA SER A 51 -4.89 8.28 -6.71
C SER A 51 -4.68 6.88 -6.12
N THR A 52 -3.79 6.07 -6.70
CA THR A 52 -3.48 4.73 -6.17
C THR A 52 -2.74 4.82 -4.85
N VAL A 53 -1.78 5.75 -4.74
CA VAL A 53 -1.03 5.95 -3.49
C VAL A 53 -1.95 6.48 -2.39
N GLN A 54 -2.84 7.41 -2.72
CA GLN A 54 -3.83 7.96 -1.80
C GLN A 54 -4.81 6.89 -1.32
N THR A 55 -5.39 6.08 -2.20
CA THR A 55 -6.29 4.98 -1.81
C THR A 55 -5.61 3.99 -0.87
N LEU A 56 -4.35 3.63 -1.14
CA LEU A 56 -3.59 2.74 -0.26
C LEU A 56 -3.30 3.39 1.08
N PHE A 57 -2.93 4.67 1.08
CA PHE A 57 -2.68 5.42 2.30
C PHE A 57 -3.96 5.53 3.15
N ASP A 58 -5.08 5.90 2.55
CA ASP A 58 -6.39 6.02 3.20
C ASP A 58 -6.86 4.68 3.79
N TYR A 59 -6.66 3.58 3.06
CA TYR A 59 -6.90 2.22 3.58
C TYR A 59 -6.05 1.93 4.83
N PHE A 60 -4.75 2.24 4.81
CA PHE A 60 -3.88 1.99 5.98
C PHE A 60 -4.11 2.93 7.16
N GLU A 61 -4.60 4.14 6.92
CA GLU A 61 -5.04 5.08 7.97
C GLU A 61 -6.37 4.64 8.58
N SER A 62 -7.29 4.11 7.78
CA SER A 62 -8.58 3.57 8.24
C SER A 62 -8.45 2.20 8.92
N HIS A 63 -7.37 1.46 8.63
CA HIS A 63 -7.06 0.17 9.23
C HIS A 63 -5.71 0.19 9.98
N PRO A 64 -5.59 0.95 11.09
CA PRO A 64 -4.36 0.99 11.87
C PRO A 64 -4.06 -0.36 12.56
N GLU A 65 -5.12 -1.16 12.78
CA GLU A 65 -5.17 -2.40 13.56
C GLU A 65 -5.18 -3.67 12.69
N HIS A 66 -4.42 -3.72 11.60
CA HIS A 66 -4.08 -4.99 10.96
C HIS A 66 -2.69 -5.50 11.43
N PRO A 67 -2.44 -5.79 12.73
CA PRO A 67 -1.45 -6.78 13.07
C PRO A 67 -2.10 -8.14 12.78
N GLN A 68 -1.65 -8.81 11.71
CA GLN A 68 -1.49 -10.27 11.71
C GLN A 68 -2.46 -11.06 12.62
N VAL A 69 -3.66 -11.39 12.14
CA VAL A 69 -4.42 -12.51 12.72
C VAL A 69 -4.05 -13.78 11.96
N ALA A 70 -3.37 -14.65 12.70
CA ALA A 70 -2.98 -15.99 12.30
C ALA A 70 -4.18 -16.85 11.87
N HIS A 71 -3.96 -17.71 10.87
CA HIS A 71 -4.53 -19.04 10.83
C HIS A 71 -3.53 -20.01 10.22
#